data_AF-A0A1I4VEH5-F1
#
_entry.id   AF-A0A1I4VEH5-F1
#
_cell.length_a   1.000
_cell.length_b   1.000
_cell.length_c   1.000
_cell.angle_alpha   90.00
_cell.angle_beta   90.00
_cell.angle_gamma   90.00
#
_symmetry.space_group_name_H-M   'P 1'
#
loop_
_entity.id
_entity.type
_entity.pdbx_description
1 polymer ?
#
loop_
_entity_poly.entity_id
_entity_poly.type
_entity_poly.pdbx_seq_one_letter_code
_entity_poly.pdbx_strand_id
1 'polypeptide(L)' 'MGEVKSLKEIAAREGADNSYVSRMVNLTTLAPDIVAVILDDELPNHITLFDLAVDPPVLWEEQRERIKESSFT' A
#
# COMPACT_ATOMS: atom_id res chain seq x y z
N MET A 1 16.23 -17.77 -4.41
CA MET A 1 14.88 -17.38 -4.86
C MET A 1 13.93 -17.54 -3.68
N GLY A 2 12.82 -16.80 -3.63
CA GLY A 2 11.85 -16.87 -2.53
C GLY A 2 11.29 -18.28 -2.35
N GLU A 3 11.04 -18.68 -1.10
CA GLU A 3 10.59 -20.03 -0.72
C GLU A 3 9.12 -20.32 -1.07
N VAL A 4 8.37 -19.29 -1.47
CA VAL A 4 6.93 -19.33 -1.76
C VAL A 4 6.67 -18.83 -3.18
N LYS A 5 5.68 -19.43 -3.87
CA LYS A 5 5.41 -19.20 -5.29
C LYS A 5 4.28 -18.20 -5.55
N SER A 6 3.52 -17.81 -4.51
CA SER A 6 2.39 -16.88 -4.66
C SER A 6 2.01 -16.18 -3.35
N LEU A 7 1.30 -15.05 -3.47
CA LEU A 7 0.68 -14.36 -2.33
C LEU A 7 -0.34 -15.25 -1.61
N LYS A 8 -1.00 -16.18 -2.31
CA LYS A 8 -1.94 -17.14 -1.71
C LYS A 8 -1.24 -18.13 -0.78
N GLU A 9 -0.05 -18.56 -1.15
CA GLU A 9 0.77 -19.46 -0.34
C GLU A 9 1.28 -18.76 0.92
N ILE A 10 1.70 -17.49 0.78
CA ILE A 10 2.04 -16.64 1.93
C ILE A 10 0.83 -16.51 2.87
N ALA A 11 -0.33 -16.15 2.33
CA ALA A 11 -1.56 -15.99 3.12
C ALA A 11 -1.93 -17.26 3.89
N ALA A 12 -1.89 -18.43 3.24
CA ALA A 12 -2.17 -19.71 3.89
C ALA A 12 -1.16 -20.06 4.99
N ARG A 13 0.13 -19.77 4.78
CA ARG A 13 1.19 -20.04 5.76
C ARG A 13 1.09 -19.15 7.00
N GLU A 14 0.79 -17.87 6.79
CA GLU A 14 0.70 -16.88 7.87
C GLU A 14 -0.69 -16.82 8.51
N GLY A 15 -1.66 -17.62 8.04
CA GLY A 15 -3.05 -17.60 8.55
C GLY A 15 -3.79 -16.29 8.26
N ALA A 16 -3.36 -15.56 7.23
CA ALA A 16 -3.90 -14.26 6.84
C ALA A 16 -4.80 -14.36 5.60
N ASP A 17 -5.60 -13.33 5.36
CA ASP A 17 -6.36 -13.22 4.11
C ASP A 17 -5.46 -12.81 2.93
N ASN A 18 -5.78 -13.29 1.73
CA ASN A 18 -5.00 -12.96 0.53
C ASN A 18 -5.02 -11.45 0.22
N SER A 19 -6.14 -10.77 0.45
CA SER A 19 -6.23 -9.32 0.27
C SER A 19 -5.36 -8.57 1.27
N TYR A 20 -5.20 -9.08 2.50
CA TYR A 20 -4.30 -8.49 3.50
C TYR A 20 -2.83 -8.60 3.05
N VAL A 21 -2.41 -9.80 2.63
CA VAL A 21 -1.04 -10.02 2.13
C VAL A 21 -0.76 -9.16 0.90
N SER A 22 -1.72 -9.07 -0.03
CA SER A 22 -1.60 -8.22 -1.21
C SER A 22 -1.43 -6.73 -0.85
N ARG A 23 -2.26 -6.21 0.06
CA ARG A 23 -2.13 -4.83 0.55
C ARG A 23 -0.75 -4.57 1.18
N MET A 24 -0.25 -5.51 1.99
CA MET A 24 1.06 -5.37 2.62
C MET A 24 2.21 -5.30 1.59
N VAL A 25 2.14 -6.12 0.54
CA VAL A 25 3.11 -6.08 -0.56
C VAL A 25 3.00 -4.78 -1.36
N ASN A 26 1.79 -4.31 -1.64
CA ASN A 26 1.56 -3.06 -2.37
C ASN A 26 2.13 -1.82 -1.66
N LEU A 27 2.20 -1.81 -0.32
CA LEU A 27 2.84 -0.71 0.40
C LEU A 27 4.34 -0.58 0.08
N THR A 28 5.00 -1.65 -0.39
CA THR A 28 6.41 -1.63 -0.76
C THR A 28 6.67 -0.99 -2.14
N THR A 29 5.63 -0.71 -2.92
CA THR A 29 5.73 -0.13 -4.27
C THR A 29 5.45 1.38 -4.31
N LEU A 30 5.19 1.99 -3.14
CA LEU A 30 4.89 3.41 -3.04
C LEU A 30 6.11 4.28 -3.33
N ALA A 31 5.84 5.51 -3.77
CA ALA A 31 6.86 6.53 -3.96
C ALA A 31 7.63 6.78 -2.65
N PRO A 32 8.96 6.98 -2.70
CA PRO A 32 9.78 7.08 -1.49
C PRO A 32 9.35 8.17 -0.49
N ASP A 33 8.89 9.31 -0.98
CA ASP A 33 8.34 10.43 -0.20
C ASP A 33 7.01 10.07 0.47
N ILE A 34 6.16 9.27 -0.16
CA ILE A 34 4.91 8.77 0.46
C ILE A 34 5.24 7.83 1.61
N VAL A 35 6.25 6.96 1.43
CA VAL A 35 6.73 6.08 2.50
C VAL A 35 7.27 6.91 3.68
N ALA A 36 8.00 8.01 3.41
CA ALA A 36 8.47 8.91 4.46
C ALA A 36 7.30 9.51 5.26
N VAL A 37 6.29 10.05 4.57
CA VAL A 37 5.08 10.62 5.21
C VAL A 37 4.32 9.58 6.04
N ILE A 38 4.28 8.31 5.62
CA ILE A 38 3.73 7.21 6.42
C ILE A 38 4.54 6.98 7.71
N LEU A 39 5.86 6.96 7.60
CA LEU A 39 6.76 6.70 8.74
C LEU A 39 6.77 7.86 9.74
N ASP A 40 6.55 9.09 9.25
CA ASP A 40 6.50 10.30 10.06
C ASP A 40 5.09 10.58 10.64
N ASP A 41 4.09 9.74 10.34
CA ASP A 41 2.68 9.91 10.73
C ASP A 41 2.07 11.24 10.23
N GLU A 42 2.48 11.67 9.04
CA GLU A 42 2.10 12.95 8.43
C GLU A 42 1.04 12.80 7.32
N LEU A 43 0.43 11.62 7.18
CA LEU A 43 -0.66 11.43 6.23
C LEU A 43 -1.86 12.32 6.60
N PRO A 44 -2.57 12.89 5.61
CA PRO A 44 -3.83 13.57 5.89
C PRO A 44 -4.81 12.66 6.64
N ASN A 45 -5.49 13.19 7.66
CA ASN A 45 -6.37 12.41 8.55
C ASN A 45 -7.50 11.62 7.85
N HIS A 46 -7.82 11.96 6.60
CA HIS A 46 -8.84 11.28 5.79
C HIS A 46 -8.27 10.13 4.95
N ILE A 47 -6.95 9.95 4.91
CA ILE A 47 -6.27 8.88 4.17
C ILE A 47 -5.79 7.82 5.15
N THR A 48 -6.17 6.57 4.89
CA THR A 48 -5.66 5.41 5.60
C THR A 48 -4.58 4.71 4.78
N LEU A 49 -3.76 3.88 5.45
CA LEU A 49 -2.80 3.02 4.76
C LEU A 49 -3.46 2.11 3.73
N PHE A 50 -4.72 1.69 3.94
CA PHE A 50 -5.42 0.82 3.01
C PHE A 50 -5.87 1.54 1.75
N ASP A 51 -6.11 2.85 1.78
CA ASP A 51 -6.43 3.65 0.59
C ASP A 51 -5.24 3.73 -0.37
N LEU A 52 -4.03 3.64 0.18
CA LEU A 52 -2.77 3.59 -0.57
C LEU A 52 -2.43 2.17 -1.03
N ALA A 53 -2.81 1.15 -0.26
CA ALA A 53 -2.45 -0.24 -0.53
C ALA A 53 -3.41 -0.97 -1.48
N VAL A 54 -4.65 -0.49 -1.66
CA VAL A 54 -5.61 -1.08 -2.60
C VAL A 54 -5.34 -0.52 -3.99
N ASP A 55 -4.84 -1.39 -4.86
CA ASP A 55 -4.56 -1.10 -6.27
C ASP A 55 -3.81 0.24 -6.45
N PRO A 56 -2.57 0.34 -5.93
CA PRO A 56 -1.79 1.55 -6.07
C PRO A 56 -1.49 1.80 -7.56
N PRO A 57 -1.58 3.05 -8.02
CA PRO A 57 -1.09 3.40 -9.35
C PRO A 57 0.38 3.00 -9.50
N VAL A 58 0.76 2.49 -10.68
CA VAL A 58 2.13 2.09 -10.96
C VAL A 58 3.05 3.30 -11.06
N LEU A 59 2.54 4.43 -11.55
CA LEU A 59 3.28 5.68 -11.66
C LEU A 59 3.23 6.45 -10.34
N TRP A 60 4.38 6.88 -9.85
CA TRP A 60 4.49 7.63 -8.60
C TRP A 60 3.80 8.99 -8.66
N GLU A 61 3.77 9.61 -9.84
CA GLU A 61 3.04 10.84 -10.10
C GLU A 61 1.55 10.66 -9.82
N GLU A 62 0.96 9.55 -10.27
CA GLU A 62 -0.44 9.21 -10.01
C GLU A 62 -0.69 8.87 -8.54
N GLN A 63 0.28 8.24 -7.86
CA GLN A 63 0.19 8.01 -6.41
C GLN A 63 0.14 9.33 -5.62
N ARG A 64 0.95 10.33 -6.01
CA ARG A 64 0.95 11.67 -5.41
C ARG A 64 -0.39 12.39 -5.64
N GLU A 65 -0.97 12.27 -6.83
CA GLU A 65 -2.28 12.86 -7.10
C GLU A 65 -3.37 12.23 -6.23
N ARG A 66 -3.36 10.91 -5.99
CA ARG A 66 -4.33 10.26 -5.09
C ARG A 66 -4.32 10.84 -3.67
N ILE A 67 -3.14 11.22 -3.15
CA ILE A 67 -3.02 11.85 -1.82
C ILE A 67 -3.59 13.27 -1.83
N LYS A 68 -3.43 14.00 -2.94
CA LYS A 68 -3.97 15.37 -3.08
C LYS A 68 -5.50 15.37 -3.27
N GLU A 69 -6.02 14.48 -4.10
CA GLU A 69 -7.46 14.41 -4.44
C GLU A 69 -8.33 13.99 -3.26
N SER A 70 -7.79 13.18 -2.35
CA SER A 70 -8.51 12.74 -1.16
C SER A 70 -8.85 13.90 -0.21
N SER A 71 -8.25 15.09 -0.40
CA SER A 71 -8.57 16.32 0.35
C SER A 71 -9.92 16.95 -0.02
N PHE A 72 -10.69 16.34 -0.92
CA PHE A 72 -12.05 16.77 -1.29
C PHE A 72 -13.08 15.64 -1.11
N THR A 73 -13.32 15.18 0.12
CA THR A 73 -14.60 14.58 0.55
C THR A 73 -14.79 14.80 2.04
#